data_AF-A0A8H6ETV5-F1
#
_entry.id   AF-A0A8H6ETV5-F1
#
_cell.length_a   1.000
_cell.length_b   1.000
_cell.length_c   1.000
_cell.angle_alpha   90.00
_cell.angle_beta   90.00
_cell.angle_gamma   90.00
#
_symmetry.space_group_name_H-M   'P 1'
#
loop_
_entity.id
_entity.type
_entity.pdbx_description
1 polymer ?
#
loop_
_entity_poly.entity_id
_entity_poly.type
_entity_poly.pdbx_seq_one_letter_code
_entity_poly.pdbx_strand_id
1 'polypeptide(L)'
;MSYTQVSGDELEHLSKRLNKIWIDVSIRSDIEALVKEYENSGSYLKSLVTTFKEIQDKKVSNTEMVVSLKDISTNISKASIFIELQCLVKQVREKIVMPLECFYERMKEAFVEFPKDEMTLEHSLERMVLHDKRIFGEKMDSHNYCVCRSSKEDDAMIECEACQEWYHFKCLGLDSDNISSEDLNKMGFFCPICDFDDKLTTTKQQNEIRNKRPRMEALENLFSWIKQNITVRSKVVSLIVELYEDGAKFRSDFQETLIKYNSEGNISETDQDKVLFVLRILEASSINFTKDREELRGRLRALYDK
;
A
#
# COMPACT_ATOMS: atom_id res chain seq x y z
N MET A 1 -19.14 -31.00 -18.80
CA MET A 1 -18.53 -29.86 -18.08
C MET A 1 -19.58 -29.32 -17.14
N SER A 2 -19.40 -29.45 -15.82
CA SER A 2 -20.38 -28.93 -14.86
C SER A 2 -20.33 -27.40 -14.90
N TYR A 3 -21.39 -26.78 -15.41
CA TYR A 3 -21.58 -25.34 -15.29
C TYR A 3 -21.82 -25.02 -13.82
N THR A 4 -20.78 -24.59 -13.11
CA THR A 4 -20.96 -23.91 -11.81
C THR A 4 -21.64 -22.58 -12.11
N GLN A 5 -22.97 -22.56 -12.00
CA GLN A 5 -23.79 -21.36 -12.02
C GLN A 5 -23.25 -20.38 -10.98
N VAL A 6 -22.82 -19.20 -11.41
CA VAL A 6 -22.59 -18.09 -10.48
C VAL A 6 -23.95 -17.75 -9.86
N SER A 7 -24.08 -17.95 -8.55
CA SER A 7 -25.36 -17.74 -7.88
C SER A 7 -25.69 -16.24 -7.83
N GLY A 8 -26.98 -15.88 -7.76
CA GLY A 8 -27.39 -14.49 -7.53
C GLY A 8 -26.74 -13.90 -6.27
N ASP A 9 -26.51 -14.73 -5.25
CA ASP A 9 -25.86 -14.35 -4.00
C ASP A 9 -24.37 -14.02 -4.19
N GLU A 10 -23.66 -14.74 -5.07
CA GLU A 10 -22.26 -14.43 -5.43
C GLU A 10 -22.14 -13.08 -6.16
N LEU A 11 -23.14 -12.75 -6.98
CA LEU A 11 -23.21 -11.49 -7.72
C LEU A 11 -23.61 -10.31 -6.86
N GLU A 12 -24.56 -10.49 -5.94
CA GLU A 12 -24.92 -9.48 -4.95
C GLU A 12 -23.76 -9.22 -3.97
N HIS A 13 -23.02 -10.27 -3.60
CA HIS A 13 -21.80 -10.16 -2.79
C HIS A 13 -20.66 -9.46 -3.56
N LEU A 14 -20.50 -9.75 -4.86
CA LEU A 14 -19.58 -9.05 -5.76
C LEU A 14 -19.96 -7.56 -5.90
N SER A 15 -21.22 -7.24 -6.15
CA SER A 15 -21.74 -5.86 -6.23
C SER A 15 -21.51 -5.09 -4.92
N LYS A 16 -21.84 -5.67 -3.77
CA LYS A 16 -21.58 -5.07 -2.44
C LYS A 16 -20.10 -4.85 -2.17
N ARG A 17 -19.21 -5.70 -2.72
CA ARG A 17 -17.75 -5.53 -2.62
C ARG A 17 -17.20 -4.52 -3.63
N LEU A 18 -17.74 -4.48 -4.85
CA LEU A 18 -17.43 -3.48 -5.87
C LEU A 18 -17.86 -2.07 -5.42
N ASN A 19 -18.91 -1.96 -4.60
CA ASN A 19 -19.30 -0.71 -3.93
C ASN A 19 -18.31 -0.24 -2.86
N LYS A 20 -17.45 -1.12 -2.35
CA LYS A 20 -16.36 -0.77 -1.41
C LYS A 20 -15.06 -0.42 -2.12
N ILE A 21 -14.81 -1.04 -3.28
CA ILE A 21 -13.66 -0.73 -4.12
C ILE A 21 -13.94 0.61 -4.84
N TRP A 22 -13.05 1.58 -4.69
CA TRP A 22 -13.08 2.82 -5.47
C TRP A 22 -12.72 2.53 -6.93
N ILE A 23 -13.75 2.13 -7.68
CA ILE A 23 -13.77 2.00 -9.13
C ILE A 23 -14.36 3.30 -9.69
N ASP A 24 -13.83 3.77 -10.82
CA ASP A 24 -14.34 4.92 -11.56
C ASP A 24 -15.89 4.92 -11.62
N VAL A 25 -16.52 6.08 -11.41
CA VAL A 25 -17.98 6.23 -11.31
C VAL A 25 -18.70 5.72 -12.57
N SER A 26 -18.08 5.83 -13.75
CA SER A 26 -18.63 5.29 -15.00
C SER A 26 -18.62 3.76 -14.98
N ILE A 27 -17.50 3.15 -14.59
CA ILE A 27 -17.37 1.69 -14.53
C ILE A 27 -18.28 1.10 -13.43
N ARG A 28 -18.47 1.81 -12.31
CA ARG A 28 -19.44 1.45 -11.28
C ARG A 28 -20.86 1.44 -11.81
N SER A 29 -21.28 2.50 -12.53
CA SER A 29 -22.60 2.58 -13.15
C SER A 29 -22.83 1.45 -14.17
N ASP A 30 -21.80 1.11 -14.95
CA ASP A 30 -21.88 0.02 -15.93
C ASP A 30 -22.01 -1.35 -15.25
N ILE A 31 -21.26 -1.57 -14.17
CA ILE A 31 -21.35 -2.80 -13.34
C ILE A 31 -22.70 -2.91 -12.64
N GLU A 32 -23.23 -1.82 -12.06
CA GLU A 32 -24.54 -1.81 -11.40
C GLU A 32 -25.67 -2.05 -12.40
N ALA A 33 -25.59 -1.45 -13.60
CA ALA A 33 -26.52 -1.72 -14.69
C ALA A 33 -26.47 -3.20 -15.11
N LEU A 34 -25.26 -3.76 -15.25
CA LEU A 34 -25.02 -5.17 -15.56
C LEU A 34 -25.60 -6.13 -14.51
N VAL A 35 -25.41 -5.84 -13.23
CA VAL A 35 -25.96 -6.64 -12.12
C VAL A 35 -27.48 -6.58 -12.11
N LYS A 36 -28.07 -5.39 -12.30
CA LYS A 36 -29.53 -5.23 -12.35
C LYS A 36 -30.15 -5.94 -13.56
N GLU A 37 -29.47 -5.91 -14.70
CA GLU A 37 -29.89 -6.64 -15.91
C GLU A 37 -29.80 -8.16 -15.71
N TYR A 38 -28.78 -8.63 -14.98
CA TYR A 38 -28.64 -10.03 -14.58
C TYR A 38 -29.74 -10.49 -13.62
N GLU A 39 -30.05 -9.74 -12.57
CA GLU A 39 -31.11 -10.07 -11.60
C GLU A 39 -32.48 -10.17 -12.27
N ASN A 40 -32.78 -9.22 -13.17
CA ASN A 40 -34.02 -9.22 -13.95
C ASN A 40 -34.10 -10.44 -14.87
N SER A 41 -33.00 -10.77 -15.57
CA SER A 41 -32.91 -11.94 -16.45
C SER A 41 -32.97 -13.27 -15.69
N GLY A 42 -32.34 -13.34 -14.52
CA GLY A 42 -32.31 -14.52 -13.65
C GLY A 42 -33.67 -14.83 -13.01
N SER A 43 -34.40 -13.80 -12.53
CA SER A 43 -35.77 -14.00 -11.99
C SER A 43 -36.74 -14.48 -13.08
N TYR A 44 -36.59 -13.95 -14.30
CA TYR A 44 -37.40 -14.35 -15.46
C TYR A 44 -37.14 -15.79 -15.89
N LEU A 45 -35.87 -16.23 -15.93
CA LEU A 45 -35.52 -17.62 -16.22
C LEU A 45 -36.00 -18.59 -15.14
N LYS A 46 -35.91 -18.23 -13.84
CA LYS A 46 -36.49 -19.02 -12.74
C LYS A 46 -38.01 -19.16 -12.91
N SER A 47 -38.71 -18.08 -13.26
CA SER A 47 -40.15 -18.10 -13.54
C SER A 47 -40.49 -19.02 -14.70
N LEU A 48 -39.79 -18.90 -15.85
CA LEU A 48 -39.96 -19.78 -17.01
C LEU A 48 -39.71 -21.25 -16.69
N VAL A 49 -38.63 -21.59 -15.98
CA VAL A 49 -38.33 -22.97 -15.59
C VAL A 49 -39.41 -23.54 -14.66
N THR A 50 -39.96 -22.70 -13.78
CA THR A 50 -41.07 -23.10 -12.88
C THR A 50 -42.33 -23.37 -13.70
N THR A 51 -42.67 -22.47 -14.64
CA THR A 51 -43.78 -22.66 -15.59
C THR A 51 -43.61 -23.92 -16.43
N PHE A 52 -42.41 -24.18 -16.97
CA PHE A 52 -42.13 -25.40 -17.74
C PHE A 52 -42.23 -26.68 -16.91
N LYS A 53 -41.80 -26.66 -15.64
CA LYS A 53 -41.97 -27.79 -14.71
C LYS A 53 -43.44 -28.04 -14.37
N GLU A 54 -44.21 -26.98 -14.10
CA GLU A 54 -45.65 -27.08 -13.87
C GLU A 54 -46.41 -27.63 -15.09
N ILE A 55 -45.95 -27.30 -16.31
CA ILE A 55 -46.46 -27.85 -17.57
C ILE A 55 -46.08 -29.32 -17.73
N GLN A 56 -44.87 -29.72 -17.31
CA GLN A 56 -44.40 -31.10 -17.41
C GLN A 56 -45.09 -32.03 -16.39
N ASP A 57 -45.42 -31.50 -15.21
CA ASP A 57 -46.09 -32.24 -14.13
C ASP A 57 -47.61 -32.35 -14.33
N LYS A 58 -48.23 -31.37 -15.00
CA LYS A 58 -49.62 -31.49 -15.48
C LYS A 58 -49.61 -32.23 -16.82
N LYS A 59 -49.91 -33.53 -16.85
CA LYS A 59 -50.18 -34.27 -18.10
C LYS A 59 -51.25 -33.54 -18.93
N VAL A 60 -50.85 -32.67 -19.86
CA VAL A 60 -51.77 -31.87 -20.66
C VAL A 60 -52.49 -32.78 -21.64
N SER A 61 -53.76 -33.04 -21.37
CA SER A 61 -54.71 -33.61 -22.33
C SER A 61 -54.93 -32.61 -23.46
N ASN A 62 -54.48 -32.95 -24.66
CA ASN A 62 -54.92 -32.44 -25.97
C ASN A 62 -55.74 -31.14 -25.98
N THR A 63 -55.12 -30.02 -25.69
CA THR A 63 -55.58 -28.72 -26.18
C THR A 63 -54.35 -27.93 -26.57
N GLU A 64 -54.31 -27.51 -27.83
CA GLU A 64 -53.17 -26.95 -28.53
C GLU A 64 -52.42 -25.90 -27.70
N MET A 65 -51.21 -26.26 -27.28
CA MET A 65 -50.29 -25.29 -26.68
C MET A 65 -49.39 -24.77 -27.80
N VAL A 66 -49.87 -23.78 -28.53
CA VAL A 66 -49.06 -23.03 -29.49
C VAL A 66 -48.13 -22.13 -28.67
N VAL A 67 -46.94 -22.61 -28.33
CA VAL A 67 -45.85 -21.69 -27.97
C VAL A 67 -45.49 -20.99 -29.27
N SER A 68 -45.80 -19.69 -29.37
CA SER A 68 -45.49 -18.90 -30.55
C SER A 68 -43.99 -19.02 -30.86
N LEU A 69 -43.63 -19.23 -32.12
CA LEU A 69 -42.21 -19.16 -32.56
C LEU A 69 -41.56 -17.83 -32.15
N LYS A 70 -42.35 -16.77 -32.00
CA LYS A 70 -41.92 -15.47 -31.47
C LYS A 70 -41.53 -15.55 -30.00
N ASP A 71 -42.24 -16.33 -29.20
CA ASP A 71 -41.95 -16.54 -27.77
C ASP A 71 -40.75 -17.46 -27.57
N ILE A 72 -40.60 -18.51 -28.39
CA ILE A 72 -39.40 -19.37 -28.41
C ILE A 72 -38.17 -18.56 -28.80
N SER A 73 -38.26 -17.76 -29.88
CA SER A 73 -37.18 -16.88 -30.32
C SER A 73 -36.80 -15.86 -29.25
N THR A 74 -37.80 -15.22 -28.63
CA THR A 74 -37.58 -14.25 -27.54
C THR A 74 -36.92 -14.92 -26.32
N ASN A 75 -37.33 -16.15 -25.97
CA ASN A 75 -36.75 -16.91 -24.86
C ASN A 75 -35.32 -17.38 -25.15
N ILE A 76 -35.01 -17.78 -26.38
CA ILE A 76 -33.65 -18.12 -26.82
C ILE A 76 -32.76 -16.87 -26.78
N SER A 77 -33.24 -15.73 -27.29
CA SER A 77 -32.49 -14.45 -27.23
C SER A 77 -32.20 -14.04 -25.78
N LYS A 78 -33.18 -14.11 -24.87
CA LYS A 78 -32.97 -13.79 -23.45
C LYS A 78 -32.02 -14.77 -22.76
N ALA A 79 -32.09 -16.07 -23.09
CA ALA A 79 -31.14 -17.06 -22.58
C ALA A 79 -29.71 -16.83 -23.12
N SER A 80 -29.57 -16.40 -24.39
CA SER A 80 -28.28 -16.01 -24.98
C SER A 80 -27.67 -14.81 -24.25
N ILE A 81 -28.48 -13.76 -24.02
CA ILE A 81 -28.07 -12.57 -23.26
C ILE A 81 -27.64 -12.97 -21.84
N PHE A 82 -28.35 -13.88 -21.18
CA PHE A 82 -27.97 -14.38 -19.86
C PHE A 82 -26.63 -15.11 -19.85
N ILE A 83 -26.34 -15.94 -20.86
CA ILE A 83 -25.05 -16.61 -21.02
C ILE A 83 -23.93 -15.60 -21.28
N GLU A 84 -24.18 -14.59 -22.12
CA GLU A 84 -23.25 -13.50 -22.40
C GLU A 84 -22.95 -12.67 -21.14
N LEU A 85 -23.97 -12.34 -20.35
CA LEU A 85 -23.85 -11.67 -19.06
C LEU A 85 -23.04 -12.50 -18.06
N GLN A 86 -23.30 -13.80 -17.95
CA GLN A 86 -22.49 -14.70 -17.10
C GLN A 86 -21.02 -14.73 -17.52
N CYS A 87 -20.76 -14.74 -18.83
CA CYS A 87 -19.41 -14.67 -19.37
C CYS A 87 -18.73 -13.35 -18.99
N LEU A 88 -19.44 -12.22 -19.10
CA LEU A 88 -18.90 -10.90 -18.76
C LEU A 88 -18.64 -10.75 -17.25
N VAL A 89 -19.56 -11.21 -16.41
CA VAL A 89 -19.37 -11.26 -14.95
C VAL A 89 -18.13 -12.08 -14.57
N LYS A 90 -17.98 -13.25 -15.20
CA LYS A 90 -16.79 -14.09 -14.99
C LYS A 90 -15.51 -13.35 -15.39
N GLN A 91 -15.52 -12.66 -16.54
CA GLN A 91 -14.38 -11.86 -16.98
C GLN A 91 -14.07 -10.70 -16.02
N VAL A 92 -15.07 -9.98 -15.51
CA VAL A 92 -14.89 -8.92 -14.50
C VAL A 92 -14.29 -9.49 -13.22
N ARG A 93 -14.79 -10.64 -12.76
CA ARG A 93 -14.27 -11.32 -11.58
C ARG A 93 -12.80 -11.71 -11.77
N GLU A 94 -12.46 -12.34 -12.90
CA GLU A 94 -11.11 -12.83 -13.19
C GLU A 94 -10.11 -11.70 -13.47
N LYS A 95 -10.53 -10.63 -14.18
CA LYS A 95 -9.63 -9.56 -14.63
C LYS A 95 -9.53 -8.37 -13.68
N ILE A 96 -10.50 -8.19 -12.78
CA ILE A 96 -10.58 -7.01 -11.90
C ILE A 96 -10.62 -7.46 -10.44
N VAL A 97 -11.61 -8.26 -10.05
CA VAL A 97 -11.85 -8.56 -8.63
C VAL A 97 -10.75 -9.42 -8.03
N MET A 98 -10.39 -10.53 -8.67
CA MET A 98 -9.35 -11.43 -8.16
C MET A 98 -7.97 -10.75 -8.07
N PRO A 99 -7.51 -9.97 -9.07
CA PRO A 99 -6.30 -9.17 -8.92
C PRO A 99 -6.38 -8.17 -7.76
N LEU A 100 -7.50 -7.48 -7.57
CA LEU A 100 -7.64 -6.56 -6.43
C LEU A 100 -7.61 -7.28 -5.08
N GLU A 101 -8.21 -8.46 -4.97
CA GLU A 101 -8.09 -9.30 -3.76
C GLU A 101 -6.64 -9.67 -3.46
N CYS A 102 -5.92 -10.16 -4.47
CA CYS A 102 -4.50 -10.46 -4.36
C CYS A 102 -3.66 -9.22 -4.00
N PHE A 103 -4.02 -8.05 -4.52
CA PHE A 103 -3.36 -6.78 -4.17
C PHE A 103 -3.47 -6.49 -2.67
N TYR A 104 -4.66 -6.60 -2.07
CA TYR A 104 -4.83 -6.34 -0.63
C TYR A 104 -4.12 -7.35 0.25
N GLU A 105 -4.03 -8.63 -0.14
CA GLU A 105 -3.23 -9.61 0.61
C GLU A 105 -1.74 -9.28 0.56
N ARG A 106 -1.22 -8.93 -0.62
CA ARG A 106 0.19 -8.49 -0.76
C ARG A 106 0.49 -7.20 -0.02
N MET A 107 -0.48 -6.29 0.05
CA MET A 107 -0.37 -5.08 0.87
C MET A 107 -0.20 -5.42 2.36
N LYS A 108 -0.96 -6.38 2.89
CA LYS A 108 -0.80 -6.82 4.29
C LYS A 108 0.57 -7.45 4.55
N GLU A 109 1.17 -8.10 3.55
CA GLU A 109 2.53 -8.63 3.65
C GLU A 109 3.60 -7.52 3.63
N ALA A 110 3.37 -6.46 2.84
CA ALA A 110 4.33 -5.35 2.71
C ALA A 110 4.30 -4.37 3.90
N PHE A 111 3.17 -4.26 4.61
CA PHE A 111 2.96 -3.34 5.71
C PHE A 111 2.81 -4.09 7.04
N VAL A 112 3.75 -3.88 7.97
CA VAL A 112 3.78 -4.56 9.27
C VAL A 112 2.56 -4.20 10.13
N GLU A 113 2.16 -2.93 10.10
CA GLU A 113 0.92 -2.46 10.71
C GLU A 113 -0.07 -2.09 9.59
N PHE A 114 -1.12 -2.89 9.45
CA PHE A 114 -2.17 -2.66 8.46
C PHE A 114 -3.45 -2.14 9.16
N PRO A 115 -4.00 -0.99 8.76
CA PRO A 115 -5.24 -0.47 9.34
C PRO A 115 -6.40 -1.46 9.21
N LYS A 116 -7.29 -1.48 10.21
CA LYS A 116 -8.42 -2.43 10.24
C LYS A 116 -9.49 -2.14 9.19
N ASP A 117 -9.52 -0.94 8.63
CA ASP A 117 -10.49 -0.51 7.62
C ASP A 117 -9.83 0.27 6.46
N GLU A 118 -10.52 0.32 5.32
CA GLU A 118 -9.99 0.84 4.06
C GLU A 118 -9.92 2.38 4.01
N MET A 119 -10.83 3.07 4.72
CA MET A 119 -10.82 4.53 4.79
C MET A 119 -9.61 5.02 5.61
N THR A 120 -9.27 4.33 6.69
CA THR A 120 -8.03 4.59 7.44
C THR A 120 -6.78 4.23 6.65
N LEU A 121 -6.84 3.23 5.76
CA LEU A 121 -5.73 2.90 4.85
C LEU A 121 -5.44 4.02 3.86
N GLU A 122 -6.43 4.51 3.12
CA GLU A 122 -6.24 5.57 2.12
C GLU A 122 -5.62 6.82 2.75
N HIS A 123 -6.22 7.34 3.84
CA HIS A 123 -5.69 8.50 4.55
C HIS A 123 -4.28 8.27 5.11
N SER A 124 -3.98 7.05 5.57
CA SER A 124 -2.62 6.73 6.05
C SER A 124 -1.61 6.79 4.91
N LEU A 125 -1.94 6.23 3.75
CA LEU A 125 -1.09 6.27 2.57
C LEU A 125 -0.92 7.70 2.04
N GLU A 126 -1.98 8.50 1.99
CA GLU A 126 -1.88 9.91 1.61
C GLU A 126 -0.94 10.69 2.53
N ARG A 127 -1.02 10.44 3.84
CA ARG A 127 -0.10 11.04 4.82
C ARG A 127 1.34 10.59 4.60
N MET A 128 1.56 9.31 4.31
CA MET A 128 2.90 8.78 4.02
C MET A 128 3.48 9.41 2.76
N VAL A 129 2.72 9.46 1.66
CA VAL A 129 3.15 10.08 0.39
C VAL A 129 3.46 11.56 0.61
N LEU A 130 2.58 12.31 1.27
CA LEU A 130 2.80 13.73 1.51
C LEU A 130 4.02 13.97 2.41
N HIS A 131 4.19 13.15 3.46
CA HIS A 131 5.34 13.22 4.35
C HIS A 131 6.63 12.91 3.60
N ASP A 132 6.68 11.83 2.82
CA ASP A 132 7.88 11.42 2.10
C ASP A 132 8.25 12.40 0.99
N LYS A 133 7.27 13.01 0.30
CA LYS A 133 7.55 14.12 -0.62
C LYS A 133 8.24 15.31 0.05
N ARG A 134 7.80 15.67 1.26
CA ARG A 134 8.44 16.73 2.06
C ARG A 134 9.86 16.33 2.46
N ILE A 135 10.02 15.11 2.96
CA ILE A 135 11.30 14.57 3.46
C ILE A 135 12.32 14.43 2.32
N PHE A 136 11.95 13.84 1.19
CA PHE A 136 12.83 13.67 0.03
C PHE A 136 13.12 14.98 -0.69
N GLY A 137 12.22 15.97 -0.60
CA GLY A 137 12.43 17.32 -1.13
C GLY A 137 13.30 18.22 -0.25
N GLU A 138 13.77 17.72 0.90
CA GLU A 138 14.60 18.48 1.82
C GLU A 138 15.98 18.77 1.23
N LYS A 139 16.52 19.94 1.54
CA LYS A 139 17.85 20.36 1.11
C LYS A 139 18.85 20.28 2.26
N MET A 140 20.12 20.07 1.92
CA MET A 140 21.22 19.99 2.89
C MET A 140 21.39 21.25 3.73
N ASP A 141 21.07 22.43 3.18
CA ASP A 141 21.16 23.73 3.86
C ASP A 141 19.90 24.08 4.69
N SER A 142 18.98 23.14 4.86
CA SER A 142 17.80 23.34 5.71
C SER A 142 18.17 23.36 7.19
N HIS A 143 17.42 24.13 7.98
CA HIS A 143 17.60 24.26 9.43
C HIS A 143 16.80 23.20 10.21
N ASN A 144 16.44 22.10 9.56
CA ASN A 144 15.71 21.01 10.18
C ASN A 144 16.69 20.04 10.85
N TYR A 145 16.29 19.55 12.01
CA TYR A 145 17.05 18.60 12.81
C TYR A 145 16.15 17.45 13.26
N CYS A 146 16.69 16.58 14.11
CA CYS A 146 16.04 15.38 14.64
C CYS A 146 15.68 14.34 13.55
N VAL A 147 15.22 13.16 14.00
CA VAL A 147 14.68 12.11 13.12
C VAL A 147 13.33 12.48 12.48
N CYS A 148 12.66 13.53 12.95
CA CYS A 148 11.39 14.01 12.38
C CYS A 148 11.57 15.04 11.24
N ARG A 149 12.80 15.56 11.09
CA ARG A 149 13.16 16.67 10.19
C ARG A 149 12.24 17.87 10.38
N SER A 150 12.29 18.47 11.56
CA SER A 150 11.52 19.66 11.90
C SER A 150 12.41 20.64 12.64
N SER A 151 12.20 21.94 12.39
CA SER A 151 12.89 23.04 13.07
C SER A 151 12.14 23.55 14.32
N LYS A 152 11.20 22.78 14.86
CA LYS A 152 10.42 23.19 16.04
C LYS A 152 11.24 22.98 17.31
N GLU A 153 11.44 24.03 18.10
CA GLU A 153 12.20 24.00 19.36
C GLU A 153 11.28 23.86 20.59
N ASP A 154 10.04 23.41 20.38
CA ASP A 154 8.97 23.51 21.37
C ASP A 154 9.12 22.53 22.56
N ASP A 155 10.02 21.54 22.46
CA ASP A 155 10.22 20.45 23.42
C ASP A 155 11.69 20.38 23.92
N ALA A 156 11.95 19.65 25.00
CA ALA A 156 13.32 19.34 25.45
C ALA A 156 14.13 18.62 24.35
N MET A 157 15.40 18.99 24.20
CA MET A 157 16.28 18.50 23.14
C MET A 157 17.65 18.08 23.66
N ILE A 158 18.27 17.13 22.96
CA ILE A 158 19.61 16.61 23.25
C ILE A 158 20.47 16.62 21.98
N GLU A 159 21.74 17.00 22.12
CA GLU A 159 22.73 17.04 21.05
C GLU A 159 23.53 15.74 21.01
N CYS A 160 23.72 15.17 19.81
CA CYS A 160 24.58 14.00 19.61
C CYS A 160 26.06 14.36 19.70
N GLU A 161 26.83 13.67 20.52
CA GLU A 161 28.27 13.93 20.70
C GLU A 161 29.11 13.67 19.44
N ALA A 162 28.66 12.79 18.55
CA ALA A 162 29.40 12.43 17.34
C ALA A 162 29.12 13.37 16.15
N CYS A 163 27.84 13.72 15.92
CA CYS A 163 27.43 14.45 14.72
C CYS A 163 26.82 15.82 14.97
N GLN A 164 26.76 16.24 16.25
CA GLN A 164 26.31 17.57 16.70
C GLN A 164 24.90 17.95 16.24
N GLU A 165 24.09 16.96 15.86
CA GLU A 165 22.69 17.14 15.49
C GLU A 165 21.81 17.11 16.74
N TRP A 166 20.76 17.93 16.73
CA TRP A 166 19.82 18.06 17.84
C TRP A 166 18.60 17.16 17.66
N TYR A 167 18.14 16.55 18.75
CA TYR A 167 17.01 15.62 18.73
C TYR A 167 15.99 15.95 19.82
N HIS A 168 14.71 15.93 19.47
CA HIS A 168 13.61 16.02 20.44
C HIS A 168 13.57 14.79 21.32
N PHE A 169 13.39 14.99 22.62
CA PHE A 169 13.20 13.90 23.58
C PHE A 169 12.04 13.00 23.16
N LYS A 170 10.91 13.59 22.81
CA LYS A 170 9.71 12.88 22.37
C LYS A 170 9.95 12.01 21.14
N CYS A 171 10.74 12.48 20.18
CA CYS A 171 11.08 11.70 18.98
C CYS A 171 12.00 10.51 19.29
N LEU A 172 12.77 10.60 20.38
CA LEU A 172 13.59 9.51 20.90
C LEU A 172 12.86 8.65 21.94
N GLY A 173 11.60 8.99 22.27
CA GLY A 173 10.82 8.34 23.32
C GLY A 173 11.33 8.58 24.74
N LEU A 174 12.11 9.64 24.92
CA LEU A 174 12.54 10.10 26.23
C LEU A 174 11.43 10.92 26.89
N ASP A 175 11.30 10.76 28.20
CA ASP A 175 10.37 11.51 29.03
C ASP A 175 11.16 12.53 29.85
N SER A 176 10.87 13.82 29.65
CA SER A 176 11.56 14.94 30.32
C SER A 176 11.40 14.90 31.83
N ASP A 177 10.34 14.28 32.34
CA ASP A 177 10.05 14.24 33.77
C ASP A 177 10.83 13.13 34.49
N ASN A 178 11.33 12.14 33.75
CA ASN A 178 11.97 10.94 34.26
C ASN A 178 13.50 10.94 34.13
N ILE A 179 14.09 11.99 33.55
CA ILE A 179 15.54 12.06 33.33
C ILE A 179 16.06 13.41 33.82
N SER A 180 16.92 13.38 34.85
CA SER A 180 17.54 14.61 35.34
C SER A 180 18.56 15.16 34.33
N SER A 181 18.69 16.47 34.25
CA SER A 181 19.68 17.15 33.40
C SER A 181 21.13 16.75 33.74
N GLU A 182 21.38 16.37 35.00
CA GLU A 182 22.68 15.87 35.45
C GLU A 182 22.98 14.44 35.01
N ASP A 183 21.96 13.58 34.86
CA ASP A 183 22.12 12.22 34.34
C ASP A 183 22.36 12.23 32.82
N LEU A 184 21.69 13.12 32.09
CA LEU A 184 21.93 13.32 30.65
C LEU A 184 23.33 13.84 30.34
N ASN A 185 23.81 14.83 31.10
CA ASN A 185 25.15 15.38 30.90
C ASN A 185 26.28 14.41 31.30
N LYS A 186 25.99 13.36 32.10
CA LYS A 186 26.96 12.32 32.48
C LYS A 186 26.95 11.13 31.53
N MET A 187 25.84 10.91 30.81
CA MET A 187 25.68 9.83 29.84
C MET A 187 25.80 10.41 28.44
N GLY A 188 27.02 10.46 27.90
CA GLY A 188 27.25 10.93 26.54
C GLY A 188 26.24 10.31 25.55
N PHE A 189 25.56 11.16 24.80
CA PHE A 189 24.46 10.74 23.94
C PHE A 189 24.92 10.55 22.49
N PHE A 190 24.62 9.37 21.94
CA PHE A 190 24.74 9.09 20.52
C PHE A 190 23.34 8.90 19.93
N CYS A 191 23.07 9.58 18.81
CA CYS A 191 21.80 9.42 18.13
C CYS A 191 21.66 8.05 17.47
N PRO A 192 20.45 7.65 17.02
CA PRO A 192 20.23 6.36 16.36
C PRO A 192 21.07 6.12 15.10
N ILE A 193 21.64 7.18 14.51
CA ILE A 193 22.58 7.07 13.37
C ILE A 193 23.99 6.72 13.86
N CYS A 194 24.46 7.39 14.92
CA CYS A 194 25.83 7.31 15.44
C CYS A 194 26.06 6.24 16.51
N ASP A 195 25.01 5.70 17.14
CA ASP A 195 25.11 4.55 18.05
C ASP A 195 25.28 3.24 17.26
N PHE A 196 26.45 3.03 16.64
CA PHE A 196 26.71 1.94 15.68
C PHE A 196 26.52 0.52 16.23
N ASP A 197 26.56 0.36 17.55
CA ASP A 197 26.36 -0.94 18.21
C ASP A 197 24.93 -1.12 18.73
N ASP A 198 24.04 -0.15 18.46
CA ASP A 198 22.64 -0.10 18.89
C ASP A 198 22.48 -0.38 20.41
N LYS A 199 23.38 0.18 21.22
CA LYS A 199 23.46 -0.06 22.66
C LYS A 199 22.40 0.74 23.42
N LEU A 200 22.13 1.97 22.97
CA LEU A 200 21.25 2.91 23.65
C LEU A 200 19.77 2.51 23.49
N THR A 201 19.00 2.75 24.54
CA THR A 201 17.55 2.49 24.55
C THR A 201 16.81 3.34 23.53
N THR A 202 17.25 4.59 23.32
CA THR A 202 16.75 5.50 22.27
C THR A 202 16.92 4.92 20.87
N THR A 203 18.07 4.32 20.58
CA THR A 203 18.34 3.65 19.30
C THR A 203 17.45 2.44 19.11
N LYS A 204 17.29 1.60 20.14
CA LYS A 204 16.38 0.44 20.10
C LYS A 204 14.94 0.84 19.84
N GLN A 205 14.46 1.88 20.52
CA GLN A 205 13.11 2.41 20.31
C GLN A 205 12.91 2.96 18.89
N GLN A 206 13.90 3.71 18.38
CA GLN A 206 13.87 4.20 17.00
C GLN A 206 13.87 3.04 16.00
N ASN A 207 14.64 1.97 16.26
CA ASN A 207 14.65 0.76 15.45
C ASN A 207 13.26 0.11 15.42
N GLU A 208 12.54 0.02 16.54
CA GLU A 208 11.18 -0.50 16.59
C GLU A 208 10.21 0.31 15.74
N ILE A 209 10.24 1.65 15.84
CA ILE A 209 9.41 2.55 15.02
C ILE A 209 9.70 2.34 13.54
N ARG A 210 10.98 2.32 13.17
CA ARG A 210 11.41 2.15 11.78
C ARG A 210 11.08 0.77 11.22
N ASN A 211 11.12 -0.27 12.05
CA ASN A 211 10.80 -1.64 11.63
C ASN A 211 9.31 -1.86 11.33
N LYS A 212 8.42 -0.97 11.77
CA LYS A 212 6.99 -0.99 11.41
C LYS A 212 6.69 -0.42 10.02
N ARG A 213 7.63 0.33 9.45
CA ARG A 213 7.50 0.94 8.12
C ARG A 213 7.67 -0.10 7.01
N PRO A 214 6.96 0.02 5.87
CA PRO A 214 7.17 -0.86 4.73
C PRO A 214 8.61 -0.77 4.23
N ARG A 215 9.22 -1.92 3.93
CA ARG A 215 10.58 -1.97 3.39
C ARG A 215 10.58 -1.56 1.92
N MET A 216 11.65 -0.91 1.48
CA MET A 216 11.80 -0.52 0.07
C MET A 216 11.68 -1.72 -0.88
N GLU A 217 12.29 -2.86 -0.52
CA GLU A 217 12.20 -4.10 -1.30
C GLU A 217 10.79 -4.70 -1.33
N ALA A 218 10.02 -4.54 -0.25
CA ALA A 218 8.63 -5.01 -0.22
C ALA A 218 7.75 -4.17 -1.16
N LEU A 219 7.97 -2.85 -1.18
CA LEU A 219 7.30 -1.93 -2.11
C LEU A 219 7.69 -2.20 -3.56
N GLU A 220 8.97 -2.49 -3.83
CA GLU A 220 9.45 -2.87 -5.17
C GLU A 220 8.77 -4.12 -5.70
N ASN A 221 8.67 -5.17 -4.88
CA ASN A 221 7.98 -6.40 -5.22
C ASN A 221 6.49 -6.15 -5.48
N LEU A 222 5.84 -5.34 -4.64
CA LEU A 222 4.44 -4.98 -4.80
C LEU A 222 4.21 -4.18 -6.09
N PHE A 223 5.05 -3.19 -6.37
CA PHE A 223 4.99 -2.38 -7.58
C PHE A 223 5.17 -3.21 -8.86
N SER A 224 6.16 -4.11 -8.88
CA SER A 224 6.38 -5.04 -9.99
C SER A 224 5.15 -5.91 -10.25
N TRP A 225 4.54 -6.42 -9.17
CA TRP A 225 3.32 -7.21 -9.26
C TRP A 225 2.12 -6.38 -9.77
N ILE A 226 1.92 -5.15 -9.26
CA ILE A 226 0.87 -4.23 -9.72
C ILE A 226 0.98 -4.01 -11.23
N LYS A 227 2.18 -3.71 -11.74
CA LYS A 227 2.43 -3.48 -13.18
C LYS A 227 1.99 -4.65 -14.07
N GLN A 228 2.08 -5.88 -13.55
CA GLN A 228 1.78 -7.09 -14.32
C GLN A 228 0.32 -7.53 -14.17
N ASN A 229 -0.32 -7.25 -13.03
CA ASN A 229 -1.58 -7.89 -12.64
C ASN A 229 -2.76 -6.92 -12.48
N ILE A 230 -2.51 -5.62 -12.28
CA ILE A 230 -3.57 -4.63 -12.05
C ILE A 230 -3.81 -3.81 -13.31
N THR A 231 -5.04 -3.93 -13.83
CA THR A 231 -5.50 -3.23 -15.04
C THR A 231 -6.28 -1.94 -14.72
N VAL A 232 -6.92 -1.89 -13.55
CA VAL A 232 -7.71 -0.73 -13.08
C VAL A 232 -7.00 -0.11 -11.88
N ARG A 233 -6.67 1.19 -11.98
CA ARG A 233 -6.01 1.92 -10.89
C ARG A 233 -7.04 2.54 -9.96
N SER A 234 -7.17 1.96 -8.77
CA SER A 234 -7.84 2.63 -7.65
C SER A 234 -6.93 3.73 -7.07
N LYS A 235 -7.50 4.59 -6.23
CA LYS A 235 -6.74 5.62 -5.50
C LYS A 235 -5.66 5.00 -4.61
N VAL A 236 -5.98 3.93 -3.88
CA VAL A 236 -5.01 3.17 -3.05
C VAL A 236 -3.85 2.62 -3.89
N VAL A 237 -4.13 2.01 -5.06
CA VAL A 237 -3.08 1.53 -5.97
C VAL A 237 -2.19 2.69 -6.43
N SER A 238 -2.79 3.83 -6.74
CA SER A 238 -2.06 5.02 -7.20
C SER A 238 -1.14 5.58 -6.12
N LEU A 239 -1.60 5.65 -4.86
CA LEU A 239 -0.79 6.10 -3.73
C LEU A 239 0.39 5.18 -3.45
N ILE A 240 0.22 3.87 -3.60
CA ILE A 240 1.31 2.90 -3.42
C ILE A 240 2.35 3.00 -4.52
N VAL A 241 1.89 3.16 -5.76
CA VAL A 241 2.78 3.40 -6.91
C VAL A 241 3.59 4.67 -6.69
N GLU A 242 2.94 5.75 -6.28
CA GLU A 242 3.56 7.04 -5.99
C GLU A 242 4.58 6.95 -4.84
N LEU A 243 4.22 6.31 -3.72
CA LEU A 243 5.12 6.09 -2.58
C LEU A 243 6.38 5.33 -3.01
N TYR A 244 6.23 4.27 -3.80
CA TYR A 244 7.38 3.52 -4.33
C TYR A 244 8.22 4.34 -5.30
N GLU A 245 7.59 5.03 -6.27
CA GLU A 245 8.31 5.78 -7.30
C GLU A 245 9.09 6.94 -6.70
N ASP A 246 8.51 7.68 -5.74
CA ASP A 246 9.20 8.74 -5.00
C ASP A 246 10.39 8.19 -4.21
N GLY A 247 10.21 7.06 -3.50
CA GLY A 247 11.30 6.41 -2.77
C GLY A 247 12.41 5.86 -3.67
N ALA A 248 12.05 5.27 -4.82
CA ALA A 248 13.00 4.75 -5.81
C ALA A 248 13.79 5.88 -6.47
N LYS A 249 13.13 6.99 -6.80
CA LYS A 249 13.77 8.17 -7.33
C LYS A 249 14.76 8.76 -6.32
N PHE A 250 14.32 8.98 -5.08
CA PHE A 250 15.20 9.48 -4.02
C PHE A 250 16.42 8.57 -3.83
N ARG A 251 16.21 7.25 -3.84
CA ARG A 251 17.28 6.26 -3.76
C ARG A 251 18.29 6.43 -4.88
N SER A 252 17.82 6.48 -6.13
CA SER A 252 18.70 6.70 -7.28
C SER A 252 19.49 8.01 -7.17
N ASP A 253 18.81 9.11 -6.78
CA ASP A 253 19.42 10.43 -6.71
C ASP A 253 20.58 10.48 -5.69
N PHE A 254 20.41 9.92 -4.49
CA PHE A 254 21.49 9.93 -3.50
C PHE A 254 22.61 8.95 -3.86
N GLN A 255 22.29 7.82 -4.48
CA GLN A 255 23.30 6.85 -4.93
C GLN A 255 24.22 7.44 -6.00
N GLU A 256 23.67 8.29 -6.88
CA GLU A 256 24.44 9.03 -7.88
C GLU A 256 25.25 10.17 -7.24
N THR A 257 24.65 10.90 -6.29
CA THR A 257 25.28 12.05 -5.63
C THR A 257 26.46 11.65 -4.73
N LEU A 258 26.34 10.51 -4.05
CA LEU A 258 27.39 9.95 -3.21
C LEU A 258 28.39 9.22 -4.11
N ILE A 259 29.44 9.92 -4.58
CA ILE A 259 30.49 9.45 -5.51
C ILE A 259 30.99 8.03 -5.20
N LYS A 260 31.05 7.67 -3.91
CA LYS A 260 31.56 6.37 -3.46
C LYS A 260 30.49 5.34 -3.17
N TYR A 261 29.20 5.62 -3.33
CA TYR A 261 28.13 4.68 -2.97
C TYR A 261 28.34 3.29 -3.62
N ASN A 262 28.72 3.26 -4.90
CA ASN A 262 28.99 2.01 -5.62
C ASN A 262 30.46 1.52 -5.56
N SER A 263 31.35 2.22 -4.85
CA SER A 263 32.75 1.80 -4.72
C SER A 263 33.00 1.07 -3.41
N GLU A 264 33.91 0.10 -3.43
CA GLU A 264 34.41 -0.61 -2.23
C GLU A 264 35.27 0.29 -1.33
N GLY A 265 35.49 1.56 -1.74
CA GLY A 265 36.36 2.50 -1.07
C GLY A 265 35.68 3.22 0.10
N ASN A 266 36.45 3.51 1.14
CA ASN A 266 36.00 4.31 2.27
C ASN A 266 35.52 5.70 1.85
N ILE A 267 34.41 6.16 2.44
CA ILE A 267 33.97 7.56 2.39
C ILE A 267 35.12 8.45 2.85
N SER A 268 35.25 9.66 2.30
CA SER A 268 36.21 10.68 2.77
C SER A 268 35.51 11.68 3.68
N GLU A 269 36.25 12.42 4.51
CA GLU A 269 35.70 13.48 5.38
C GLU A 269 34.81 14.47 4.61
N THR A 270 35.15 14.77 3.36
CA THR A 270 34.38 15.66 2.47
C THR A 270 32.96 15.17 2.15
N ASP A 271 32.67 13.90 2.36
CA ASP A 271 31.36 13.29 2.10
C ASP A 271 30.59 12.98 3.40
N GLN A 272 31.21 13.18 4.57
CA GLN A 272 30.61 12.91 5.87
C GLN A 272 29.25 13.62 6.03
N ASP A 273 29.21 14.92 5.74
CA ASP A 273 27.97 15.72 5.87
C ASP A 273 26.88 15.24 4.92
N LYS A 274 27.23 14.83 3.70
CA LYS A 274 26.27 14.27 2.74
C LYS A 274 25.70 12.94 3.23
N VAL A 275 26.55 12.10 3.82
CA VAL A 275 26.16 10.78 4.32
C VAL A 275 25.27 10.91 5.55
N LEU A 276 25.65 11.79 6.48
CA LEU A 276 24.82 12.15 7.63
C LEU A 276 23.47 12.71 7.17
N PHE A 277 23.47 13.61 6.19
CA PHE A 277 22.24 14.15 5.61
C PHE A 277 21.35 13.03 5.05
N VAL A 278 21.87 12.16 4.18
CA VAL A 278 21.10 11.04 3.62
C VAL A 278 20.56 10.14 4.74
N LEU A 279 21.40 9.74 5.70
CA LEU A 279 20.98 8.92 6.84
C LEU A 279 19.84 9.56 7.65
N ARG A 280 19.85 10.89 7.83
CA ARG A 280 18.77 11.64 8.51
C ARG A 280 17.47 11.58 7.70
N ILE A 281 17.53 11.68 6.37
CA ILE A 281 16.37 11.52 5.49
C ILE A 281 15.83 10.07 5.55
N LEU A 282 16.71 9.07 5.54
CA LEU A 282 16.32 7.66 5.68
C LEU A 282 15.64 7.35 7.03
N GLU A 283 16.12 7.94 8.13
CA GLU A 283 15.49 7.80 9.45
C GLU A 283 14.12 8.49 9.54
N ALA A 284 13.89 9.52 8.73
CA ALA A 284 12.66 10.30 8.73
C ALA A 284 11.57 9.78 7.77
N SER A 285 11.95 9.09 6.70
CA SER A 285 11.02 8.56 5.69
C SER A 285 10.06 7.53 6.27
N SER A 286 8.85 7.49 5.69
CA SER A 286 7.82 6.47 5.93
C SER A 286 8.21 5.11 5.34
N ILE A 287 9.27 5.03 4.55
CA ILE A 287 9.83 3.81 3.95
C ILE A 287 11.09 3.40 4.71
N ASN A 288 11.24 2.10 4.95
CA ASN A 288 12.44 1.55 5.58
C ASN A 288 13.47 1.10 4.53
N PHE A 289 14.49 1.94 4.31
CA PHE A 289 15.65 1.65 3.46
C PHE A 289 16.73 0.89 4.24
N THR A 290 16.43 -0.36 4.63
CA THR A 290 17.28 -1.14 5.55
C THR A 290 18.70 -1.29 5.02
N LYS A 291 18.86 -1.77 3.78
CA LYS A 291 20.18 -2.02 3.19
C LYS A 291 20.99 -0.73 3.03
N ASP A 292 20.36 0.32 2.51
CA ASP A 292 21.04 1.60 2.28
C ASP A 292 21.50 2.23 3.60
N ARG A 293 20.66 2.16 4.65
CA ARG A 293 21.01 2.64 5.99
C ARG A 293 22.19 1.87 6.57
N GLU A 294 22.16 0.54 6.52
CA GLU A 294 23.22 -0.31 7.07
C GLU A 294 24.56 -0.06 6.38
N GLU A 295 24.55 0.04 5.05
CA GLU A 295 25.72 0.36 4.25
C GLU A 295 26.31 1.73 4.62
N LEU A 296 25.47 2.78 4.65
CA LEU A 296 25.91 4.13 4.97
C LEU A 296 26.38 4.27 6.42
N ARG A 297 25.72 3.61 7.39
CA ARG A 297 26.17 3.57 8.79
C ARG A 297 27.52 2.85 8.92
N GLY A 298 27.71 1.72 8.25
CA GLY A 298 28.97 0.97 8.27
C GLY A 298 30.14 1.81 7.75
N ARG A 299 29.92 2.57 6.68
CA ARG A 299 30.94 3.46 6.13
C ARG A 299 31.18 4.70 6.98
N LEU A 300 30.14 5.24 7.63
CA LEU A 300 30.29 6.34 8.58
C LEU A 300 31.10 5.89 9.82
N ARG A 301 30.87 4.68 10.32
CA ARG A 301 31.69 4.09 11.39
C ARG A 301 33.17 4.03 11.02
N ALA A 302 33.47 3.56 9.81
CA ALA A 302 34.83 3.49 9.29
C ALA A 302 35.51 4.85 9.08
N LEU A 303 34.76 5.96 9.09
CA LEU A 303 35.31 7.32 9.14
C LEU A 303 35.71 7.72 10.56
N TYR A 304 34.84 7.45 11.54
CA TYR A 304 35.08 7.84 12.94
C TYR A 304 36.13 6.97 13.65
N ASP A 305 36.35 5.73 13.18
CA ASP A 305 37.38 4.84 13.72
C ASP A 305 38.80 5.14 13.19
N LYS A 306 38.97 6.12 12.28
CA LYS A 306 40.27 6.55 11.73
C LYS A 306 40.85 7.73 12.49
#